data_AF-A0A438XQE0-F1
#
_entry.id   AF-A0A438XQE0-F1
#
_cell.length_a   1.000
_cell.length_b   1.000
_cell.length_c   1.000
_cell.angle_alpha   90.00
_cell.angle_beta   90.00
_cell.angle_gamma   90.00
#
_symmetry.space_group_name_H-M   'P 1'
#
loop_
_entity.id
_entity.type
_entity.pdbx_description
1 polymer ?
#
loop_
_entity_poly.entity_id
_entity_poly.type
_entity_poly.pdbx_seq_one_letter_code
_entity_poly.pdbx_strand_id
1 'polypeptide(L)'
;KLKFNPINEDIGLYTMCALKLENKEELLFNLAKKCTLGEIVIHKETGCCGFAGNKGFFTPELNESALNGFQEFYQSYDLKRGFSTSSTCEIGLSEKTQFAWQHIAYLVDACTL
;
A
#
# COMPACT_ATOMS: atom_id res chain seq x y z
N LYS A 1 25.01 -2.86 -5.59
CA LYS A 1 23.90 -1.97 -6.03
C LYS A 1 22.88 -2.87 -6.73
N LEU A 2 21.61 -2.86 -6.33
CA LEU A 2 20.58 -3.72 -6.92
C LEU A 2 20.35 -3.39 -8.40
N LYS A 3 20.12 -4.41 -9.23
CA LYS A 3 19.68 -4.26 -10.62
C LYS A 3 18.17 -4.49 -10.68
N PHE A 4 17.43 -3.48 -11.14
CA PHE A 4 15.98 -3.53 -11.24
C PHE A 4 15.56 -3.97 -12.65
N ASN A 5 14.68 -4.96 -12.71
CA ASN A 5 13.95 -5.44 -13.88
C ASN A 5 12.46 -5.20 -13.61
N PRO A 6 11.95 -3.99 -13.91
CA PRO A 6 10.61 -3.60 -13.49
C PRO A 6 9.52 -4.49 -14.09
N ILE A 7 8.47 -4.75 -13.32
CA ILE A 7 7.27 -5.47 -13.78
C ILE A 7 6.39 -4.56 -14.66
N ASN A 8 5.47 -5.15 -15.43
CA ASN A 8 4.49 -4.41 -16.23
C ASN A 8 3.08 -4.62 -15.67
N GLU A 9 2.84 -4.13 -14.44
CA GLU A 9 1.61 -4.30 -13.67
C GLU A 9 1.27 -2.99 -12.96
N ASP A 10 0.01 -2.57 -12.99
CA ASP A 10 -0.47 -1.47 -12.16
C ASP A 10 -0.53 -1.92 -10.70
N ILE A 11 -0.04 -1.08 -9.78
CA ILE A 11 0.07 -1.44 -8.38
C ILE A 11 -0.59 -0.41 -7.48
N GLY A 12 -1.21 -0.89 -6.39
CA GLY A 12 -1.59 -0.02 -5.29
C GLY A 12 -0.37 0.35 -4.44
N LEU A 13 -0.28 1.58 -3.94
CA LEU A 13 0.76 1.97 -3.00
C LEU A 13 0.18 2.76 -1.82
N TYR A 14 0.51 2.33 -0.61
CA TYR A 14 0.10 2.98 0.63
C TYR A 14 1.30 3.19 1.54
N THR A 15 1.60 4.45 1.85
CA THR A 15 2.59 4.81 2.85
C THR A 15 1.95 4.81 4.24
N MET A 16 2.50 4.06 5.20
CA MET A 16 1.99 4.07 6.56
C MET A 16 2.09 5.46 7.19
N CYS A 17 1.14 5.82 8.07
CA CYS A 17 1.03 7.14 8.67
C CYS A 17 2.31 7.65 9.36
N ALA A 18 3.09 6.79 10.01
CA ALA A 18 4.35 7.19 10.64
C ALA A 18 5.38 7.70 9.61
N LEU A 19 5.49 7.04 8.45
CA LEU A 19 6.38 7.49 7.38
C LEU A 19 5.88 8.76 6.70
N LYS A 20 4.55 8.98 6.65
CA LYS A 20 3.98 10.25 6.20
C LYS A 20 4.38 11.41 7.13
N LEU A 21 4.27 11.21 8.44
CA LEU A 21 4.69 12.20 9.45
C LEU A 21 6.19 12.55 9.35
N GLU A 22 7.01 11.58 8.93
CA GLU A 22 8.44 11.80 8.68
C GLU A 22 8.75 12.36 7.27
N ASN A 23 7.73 12.68 6.47
CA ASN A 23 7.85 13.15 5.08
C ASN A 23 8.63 12.18 4.17
N LYS A 24 8.52 10.87 4.40
CA LYS A 24 9.23 9.82 3.65
C LYS A 24 8.41 9.18 2.53
N GLU A 25 7.24 9.73 2.21
CA GLU A 25 6.36 9.22 1.15
C GLU A 25 7.06 9.16 -0.21
N GLU A 26 7.86 10.18 -0.52
CA GLU A 26 8.59 10.26 -1.78
C GLU A 26 9.64 9.14 -1.91
N LEU A 27 10.25 8.71 -0.81
CA LEU A 27 11.20 7.60 -0.83
C LEU A 27 10.52 6.29 -1.24
N LEU A 28 9.33 6.03 -0.69
CA LEU A 28 8.57 4.84 -1.01
C LEU A 28 8.06 4.88 -2.46
N PHE A 29 7.54 6.03 -2.90
CA PHE A 29 7.10 6.24 -4.28
C PHE A 29 8.25 6.04 -5.29
N ASN A 30 9.42 6.64 -5.02
CA ASN A 30 10.59 6.49 -5.87
C ASN A 30 11.14 5.06 -5.92
N LEU A 31 10.95 4.28 -4.84
CA LEU A 31 11.26 2.85 -4.84
C LEU A 31 10.27 2.10 -5.74
N ALA A 32 8.97 2.29 -5.55
CA ALA A 32 7.94 1.65 -6.37
C ALA A 32 8.09 1.97 -7.87
N LYS A 33 8.44 3.22 -8.21
CA LYS A 33 8.71 3.67 -9.58
C LYS A 33 9.89 2.96 -10.26
N LYS A 34 10.84 2.43 -9.48
CA LYS A 34 11.92 1.59 -10.01
C LYS A 34 11.49 0.14 -10.23
N CYS A 35 10.36 -0.26 -9.65
CA CYS A 35 9.92 -1.65 -9.62
C CYS A 35 8.82 -1.98 -10.63
N THR A 36 8.06 -0.99 -11.11
CA THR A 36 7.02 -1.19 -12.12
C THR A 36 7.08 -0.16 -13.25
N LEU A 37 6.67 -0.57 -14.45
CA LEU A 37 6.37 0.30 -15.59
C LEU A 37 4.89 0.70 -15.65
N GLY A 38 4.03 0.04 -14.88
CA GLY A 38 2.60 0.33 -14.79
C GLY A 38 2.29 1.55 -13.94
N GLU A 39 0.99 1.84 -13.79
CA GLU A 39 0.50 2.91 -12.95
C GLU A 39 0.72 2.60 -11.46
N ILE A 40 1.14 3.61 -10.70
CA ILE A 40 1.22 3.55 -9.24
C ILE A 40 0.01 4.29 -8.69
N VAL A 41 -1.00 3.53 -8.28
CA VAL A 41 -2.29 4.04 -7.83
C VAL A 41 -2.24 4.29 -6.32
N ILE A 42 -2.53 5.53 -5.90
CA ILE A 42 -2.48 5.97 -4.51
C ILE A 42 -3.78 6.66 -4.14
N HIS A 43 -4.48 6.15 -3.14
CA HIS A 43 -5.59 6.86 -2.52
C HIS A 43 -5.07 7.96 -1.58
N LYS A 44 -4.99 9.20 -2.09
CA LYS A 44 -4.38 10.33 -1.37
C LYS A 44 -5.15 10.76 -0.12
N GLU A 45 -6.45 10.52 -0.07
CA GLU A 45 -7.32 10.92 1.03
C GLU A 45 -7.11 10.07 2.29
N THR A 46 -6.57 8.85 2.14
CA THR A 46 -6.25 7.99 3.30
C THR A 46 -4.94 8.41 3.95
N GLY A 47 -5.04 9.11 5.09
CA GLY A 47 -3.90 9.40 5.97
C GLY A 47 -3.41 8.17 6.74
N CYS A 48 -4.25 7.65 7.65
CA CYS A 48 -4.00 6.45 8.44
C CYS A 48 -4.97 5.34 8.00
N CYS A 49 -4.55 4.07 8.03
CA CYS A 49 -5.44 2.93 7.76
C CYS A 49 -6.34 2.57 8.95
N GLY A 50 -6.23 3.26 10.08
CA GLY A 50 -7.05 3.03 11.28
C GLY A 50 -6.70 1.78 12.09
N PHE A 51 -5.81 0.91 11.60
CA PHE A 51 -5.41 -0.30 12.33
C PHE A 51 -4.59 0.00 13.60
N ALA A 52 -3.87 1.14 13.62
CA ALA A 52 -3.24 1.74 14.81
C ALA A 52 -2.40 0.74 15.64
N GLY A 53 -1.32 0.22 15.06
CA GLY A 53 -0.50 -0.81 15.70
C GLY A 53 -1.22 -2.15 15.65
N ASN A 54 -1.60 -2.71 16.79
CA ASN A 54 -2.41 -3.93 16.89
C ASN A 54 -3.85 -3.65 17.37
N LYS A 55 -4.23 -2.38 17.56
CA LYS A 55 -5.54 -2.03 18.10
C LYS A 55 -6.69 -2.42 17.17
N GLY A 56 -6.46 -2.43 15.85
CA GLY A 56 -7.43 -2.85 14.85
C GLY A 56 -8.00 -4.26 15.07
N PHE A 57 -7.23 -5.15 15.72
CA PHE A 57 -7.74 -6.48 16.10
C PHE A 57 -8.83 -6.44 17.17
N PHE A 58 -8.86 -5.41 18.00
CA PHE A 58 -9.79 -5.29 19.14
C PHE A 58 -10.79 -4.12 18.97
N THR A 59 -10.59 -3.28 17.96
CA THR A 59 -11.44 -2.13 17.65
C THR A 59 -11.51 -1.97 16.13
N PRO A 60 -12.14 -2.92 15.41
CA PRO A 60 -12.18 -2.91 13.95
C PRO A 60 -12.81 -1.64 13.39
N GLU A 61 -13.75 -1.02 14.13
CA GLU A 61 -14.47 0.19 13.74
C GLU A 61 -13.54 1.36 13.40
N LEU A 62 -12.32 1.39 13.97
CA LEU A 62 -11.30 2.37 13.62
C LEU A 62 -10.80 2.19 12.18
N ASN A 63 -10.52 0.95 11.78
CA ASN A 63 -10.12 0.63 10.41
C ASN A 63 -11.27 0.88 9.43
N GLU A 64 -12.51 0.51 9.80
CA GLU A 64 -13.68 0.73 8.94
C GLU A 64 -13.95 2.22 8.70
N SER A 65 -13.86 3.03 9.76
CA SER A 65 -14.02 4.47 9.66
C SER A 65 -12.90 5.12 8.83
N ALA A 66 -11.64 4.71 9.05
CA ALA A 66 -10.49 5.27 8.35
C ALA A 66 -10.42 4.89 6.87
N LEU A 67 -10.98 3.74 6.48
CA LEU A 67 -11.01 3.23 5.11
C LEU A 67 -12.40 3.33 4.47
N ASN A 68 -13.26 4.21 4.97
CA ASN A 68 -14.53 4.51 4.32
C ASN A 68 -14.27 5.05 2.90
N GLY A 69 -14.96 4.51 1.89
CA GLY A 69 -14.74 4.90 0.49
C GLY A 69 -13.48 4.30 -0.16
N PHE A 70 -12.64 3.58 0.61
CA PHE A 70 -11.36 3.07 0.12
C PHE A 70 -11.54 2.02 -0.97
N GLN A 71 -12.51 1.11 -0.79
CA GLN A 71 -12.80 0.09 -1.80
C GLN A 71 -13.33 0.72 -3.08
N GLU A 72 -14.24 1.68 -2.95
CA GLU A 72 -14.91 2.39 -4.05
C GLU A 72 -13.89 3.11 -4.92
N PHE A 73 -12.86 3.72 -4.32
CA PHE A 73 -11.77 4.33 -5.07
C PHE A 73 -11.02 3.31 -5.96
N TYR A 74 -10.74 2.10 -5.45
CA TYR A 74 -10.00 1.10 -6.22
C TYR A 74 -10.84 0.32 -7.24
N GLN A 75 -12.17 0.42 -7.21
CA GLN A 75 -13.05 -0.29 -8.15
C GLN A 75 -12.82 0.11 -9.63
N SER A 76 -12.30 1.31 -9.88
CA SER A 76 -11.98 1.77 -11.24
C SER A 76 -10.64 1.25 -11.78
N TYR A 77 -9.90 0.46 -11.00
CA TYR A 77 -8.56 -0.01 -11.35
C TYR A 77 -8.51 -1.55 -11.35
N ASP A 78 -7.79 -2.13 -12.32
CA ASP A 78 -7.54 -3.58 -12.37
C ASP A 78 -6.27 -3.95 -11.57
N LEU A 79 -6.30 -3.68 -10.26
CA LEU A 79 -5.17 -3.97 -9.38
C LEU A 79 -5.23 -5.40 -8.86
N LYS A 80 -4.10 -6.12 -8.99
CA LYS A 80 -3.96 -7.47 -8.43
C LYS A 80 -3.30 -7.46 -7.06
N ARG A 81 -2.45 -6.46 -6.78
CA ARG A 81 -1.67 -6.35 -5.54
C ARG A 81 -1.44 -4.88 -5.17
N GLY A 82 -1.46 -4.63 -3.87
CA GLY A 82 -1.05 -3.37 -3.26
C GLY A 82 0.21 -3.54 -2.41
N PHE A 83 0.97 -2.47 -2.24
CA PHE A 83 2.19 -2.47 -1.45
C PHE A 83 2.18 -1.44 -0.33
N SER A 84 2.64 -1.87 0.84
CA SER A 84 2.74 -1.06 2.06
C SER A 84 4.09 -1.25 2.77
N THR A 85 4.27 -0.58 3.91
CA THR A 85 5.49 -0.62 4.74
C THR A 85 5.21 -1.06 6.18
N SER A 86 4.01 -1.59 6.44
CA SER A 86 3.61 -2.06 7.76
C SER A 86 2.66 -3.24 7.63
N SER A 87 2.99 -4.35 8.29
CA SER A 87 2.20 -5.58 8.30
C SER A 87 0.78 -5.38 8.79
N THR A 88 0.55 -4.47 9.73
CA THR A 88 -0.80 -4.22 10.26
C THR A 88 -1.61 -3.31 9.33
N CYS A 89 -0.95 -2.44 8.56
CA CYS A 89 -1.60 -1.76 7.45
C CYS A 89 -1.96 -2.77 6.34
N GLU A 90 -1.07 -3.71 6.02
CA GLU A 90 -1.33 -4.75 5.01
C GLU A 90 -2.59 -5.56 5.32
N ILE A 91 -2.77 -5.97 6.58
CA ILE A 91 -3.98 -6.65 7.04
C ILE A 91 -5.20 -5.76 6.85
N GLY A 92 -5.22 -4.57 7.48
CA GLY A 92 -6.39 -3.69 7.46
C GLY A 92 -6.77 -3.17 6.07
N LEU A 93 -5.82 -3.02 5.16
CA LEU A 93 -6.08 -2.63 3.78
C LEU A 93 -6.63 -3.81 2.98
N SER A 94 -6.05 -5.02 3.14
CA SER A 94 -6.53 -6.23 2.47
C SER A 94 -7.94 -6.62 2.87
N GLU A 95 -8.33 -6.36 4.13
CA GLU A 95 -9.70 -6.58 4.59
C GLU A 95 -10.73 -5.66 3.92
N LYS A 96 -10.29 -4.53 3.36
CA LYS A 96 -11.16 -3.51 2.75
C LYS A 96 -11.02 -3.41 1.23
N THR A 97 -10.16 -4.22 0.60
CA THR A 97 -9.99 -4.25 -0.86
C THR A 97 -10.23 -5.65 -1.42
N GLN A 98 -10.50 -5.75 -2.73
CA GLN A 98 -10.65 -7.04 -3.42
C GLN A 98 -9.31 -7.68 -3.82
N PHE A 99 -8.20 -7.02 -3.52
CA PHE A 99 -6.84 -7.50 -3.76
C PHE A 99 -6.01 -7.45 -2.48
N ALA A 100 -4.91 -8.21 -2.46
CA ALA A 100 -4.04 -8.33 -1.30
C ALA A 100 -3.01 -7.20 -1.22
N TRP A 101 -2.75 -6.71 -0.01
CA TRP A 101 -1.67 -5.80 0.30
C TRP A 101 -0.50 -6.54 0.93
N GLN A 102 0.72 -6.21 0.51
CA GLN A 102 1.94 -6.86 0.96
C GLN A 102 3.05 -5.84 1.21
N HIS A 103 4.11 -6.23 1.92
CA HIS A 103 5.24 -5.35 2.13
C HIS A 103 5.95 -5.01 0.80
N ILE A 104 6.38 -3.75 0.63
CA ILE A 104 7.10 -3.28 -0.58
C ILE A 104 8.36 -4.10 -0.90
N ALA A 105 8.96 -4.74 0.10
CA ALA A 105 10.09 -5.64 -0.09
C ALA A 105 9.78 -6.79 -1.06
N TYR A 106 8.55 -7.30 -1.08
CA TYR A 106 8.14 -8.35 -2.03
C TYR A 106 8.08 -7.83 -3.47
N LEU A 107 7.74 -6.56 -3.68
CA LEU A 107 7.82 -5.93 -5.00
C LEU A 107 9.28 -5.80 -5.44
N VAL A 108 10.16 -5.35 -4.54
CA VAL A 108 11.59 -5.22 -4.82
C VAL A 108 12.20 -6.57 -5.16
N ASP A 109 11.89 -7.61 -4.38
CA ASP A 109 12.35 -8.99 -4.64
C ASP A 109 11.87 -9.49 -6.01
N ALA A 110 10.58 -9.29 -6.32
CA ALA A 110 10.01 -9.69 -7.61
C ALA A 110 10.64 -8.98 -8.83
N CYS A 111 11.21 -7.79 -8.64
CA CYS A 111 11.80 -7.00 -9.71
C CYS A 111 13.33 -6.88 -9.62
N THR A 112 14.03 -7.64 -8.77
CA THR A 112 15.50 -7.58 -8.67
C THR A 112 16.14 -8.96 -8.76
N LEU A 113 17.35 -9.00 -9.32
CA LEU A 113 18.21 -10.19 -9.44
C LEU A 113 19.65 -9.84 -9.03
#